data_AF-A0A7C9EXA1-F1
#
_entry.id   AF-A0A7C9EXA1-F1
#
_cell.length_a   1.000
_cell.length_b   1.000
_cell.length_c   1.000
_cell.angle_alpha   90.00
_cell.angle_beta   90.00
_cell.angle_gamma   90.00
#
_symmetry.space_group_name_H-M   'P 1'
#
loop_
_entity.id
_entity.type
_entity.pdbx_description
1 polymer ?
#
loop_
_entity_poly.entity_id
_entity_poly.type
_entity_poly.pdbx_seq_one_letter_code
_entity_poly.pdbx_strand_id
1 'polypeptide(L)'
;NQEAVDIVQNNPRNGSARRLVKAALQEAAKKREMRYSDLKKIDRGVRRHFHDDITVVVVFLDSNLVSRASSARGPTLSLRGGGVNISAKTLAPCAVPVDGNS
;
A
#
# COMPACT_ATOMS: atom_id res chain seq x y z
N ASN A 1 12.20 4.90 -3.22
CA ASN A 1 11.56 4.54 -1.93
C ASN A 1 11.79 5.60 -0.85
N GLN A 2 12.88 6.38 -0.86
CA GLN A 2 13.10 7.45 0.12
C GLN A 2 11.96 8.48 0.17
N GLU A 3 11.44 8.91 -0.98
CA GLU A 3 10.31 9.85 -1.04
C GLU A 3 9.08 9.39 -0.24
N ALA A 4 8.76 8.08 -0.27
CA ALA A 4 7.65 7.53 0.50
C ALA A 4 7.93 7.57 2.01
N VAL A 5 9.19 7.36 2.42
CA VAL A 5 9.63 7.50 3.81
C VAL A 5 9.45 8.95 4.25
N ASP A 6 9.92 9.91 3.45
CA ASP A 6 9.85 11.33 3.76
C ASP A 6 8.39 11.81 3.87
N ILE A 7 7.51 11.35 2.97
CA ILE A 7 6.07 11.66 3.01
C ILE A 7 5.44 11.14 4.31
N VAL A 8 5.78 9.92 4.75
CA VAL A 8 5.19 9.31 5.95
C VAL A 8 5.76 9.94 7.23
N GLN A 9 7.07 10.18 7.28
CA GLN A 9 7.77 10.69 8.47
C GLN A 9 7.43 12.15 8.77
N ASN A 10 7.26 12.98 7.74
CA ASN A 10 7.07 14.43 7.90
C ASN A 10 5.59 14.85 7.96
N ASN A 11 4.66 13.91 8.10
CA ASN A 11 3.22 14.20 8.12
C ASN A 11 2.50 13.44 9.24
N PRO A 12 1.31 13.90 9.68
CA PRO A 12 0.47 13.16 10.62
C PRO A 12 0.17 11.74 10.12
N ARG A 13 -0.01 10.77 11.03
CA ARG A 13 -0.40 9.40 10.64
C ARG A 13 -1.71 9.36 9.87
N ASN A 14 -2.67 10.21 10.26
CA ASN A 14 -3.95 10.32 9.58
C ASN A 14 -3.75 10.87 8.17
N GLY A 15 -4.19 10.10 7.16
CA GLY A 15 -4.13 10.48 5.76
C GLY A 15 -2.82 10.11 5.04
N SER A 16 -1.91 9.34 5.66
CA SER A 16 -0.64 8.96 5.04
C SER A 16 -0.83 8.14 3.76
N ALA A 17 -1.71 7.15 3.77
CA ALA A 17 -2.04 6.38 2.56
C ALA A 17 -2.56 7.29 1.44
N ARG A 18 -3.44 8.25 1.77
CA ARG A 18 -3.97 9.21 0.78
C ARG A 18 -2.88 10.10 0.19
N ARG A 19 -1.92 10.56 0.99
CA ARG A 19 -0.76 11.34 0.51
C ARG A 19 0.10 10.52 -0.45
N LEU A 20 0.40 9.28 -0.09
CA LEU A 20 1.17 8.36 -0.93
C LEU A 20 0.44 8.02 -2.24
N VAL A 21 -0.87 7.78 -2.20
CA VAL A 21 -1.67 7.59 -3.42
C VAL A 21 -1.61 8.83 -4.31
N LYS A 22 -1.71 10.03 -3.74
CA LYS A 22 -1.61 11.28 -4.49
C LYS A 22 -0.24 11.42 -5.15
N ALA A 23 0.85 11.17 -4.42
CA ALA A 23 2.21 11.21 -4.95
C ALA A 23 2.40 10.19 -6.08
N ALA A 24 1.96 8.94 -5.87
CA ALA A 24 2.02 7.89 -6.88
C ALA A 24 1.25 8.25 -8.16
N LEU A 25 0.06 8.85 -8.04
CA LEU A 25 -0.72 9.35 -9.17
C LEU A 25 -0.05 10.54 -9.86
N GLN A 26 0.59 11.45 -9.12
CA GLN A 26 1.33 12.56 -9.71
C GLN A 26 2.53 12.07 -10.53
N GLU A 27 3.26 11.08 -10.02
CA GLU A 27 4.38 10.45 -10.75
C GLU A 27 3.89 9.67 -11.97
N ALA A 28 2.78 8.93 -11.87
CA ALA A 28 2.18 8.26 -13.01
C ALA A 28 1.75 9.26 -14.09
N ALA A 29 1.13 10.38 -13.69
CA ALA A 29 0.72 11.44 -14.61
C ALA A 29 1.94 12.09 -15.31
N LYS A 30 3.00 12.38 -14.55
CA LYS A 30 4.25 12.94 -15.09
C LYS A 30 4.89 12.04 -16.14
N LYS A 31 4.96 10.73 -15.90
CA LYS A 31 5.52 9.74 -16.85
C LYS A 31 4.72 9.60 -18.14
N ARG A 32 3.45 10.00 -18.12
CA ARG A 32 2.54 9.96 -19.27
C ARG A 32 2.29 11.36 -19.84
N GLU A 33 3.09 12.35 -19.43
CA GLU A 33 3.01 13.75 -19.86
C GLU A 33 1.60 14.35 -19.73
N MET A 34 0.90 13.99 -18.66
CA MET A 34 -0.47 14.41 -18.41
C MET A 34 -0.63 15.10 -17.06
N ARG A 35 -1.74 15.82 -16.87
CA ARG A 35 -2.04 16.44 -15.59
C ARG A 35 -2.63 15.41 -14.64
N TYR A 36 -2.33 15.57 -13.36
CA TYR A 36 -2.98 14.80 -12.29
C TYR A 36 -4.52 14.87 -12.37
N SER A 37 -5.08 16.04 -12.72
CA SER A 37 -6.54 16.21 -12.89
C SER A 37 -7.11 15.33 -13.99
N ASP A 38 -6.32 15.09 -15.03
CA ASP A 38 -6.76 14.37 -16.22
C ASP A 38 -6.68 12.87 -15.91
N LEU A 39 -5.56 12.41 -15.33
CA LEU A 39 -5.39 11.03 -14.86
C LEU A 39 -6.46 10.62 -13.82
N LYS A 40 -6.87 11.55 -12.95
CA LYS A 40 -7.90 11.31 -11.92
C LYS A 40 -9.30 11.10 -12.51
N LYS A 41 -9.60 11.65 -13.68
CA LYS A 41 -10.90 11.55 -14.34
C LYS A 41 -11.00 10.34 -15.28
N ILE A 42 -9.91 9.60 -15.49
CA ILE A 42 -9.92 8.43 -16.38
C ILE A 42 -10.70 7.30 -15.74
N ASP A 43 -11.69 6.80 -16.47
CA ASP A 43 -12.54 5.71 -16.03
C ASP A 43 -11.78 4.38 -15.86
N ARG A 44 -12.34 3.53 -15.00
CA ARG A 44 -11.88 2.15 -14.82
C ARG A 44 -11.88 1.42 -16.17
N GLY A 45 -10.81 0.70 -16.48
CA GLY A 45 -10.61 0.03 -17.77
C GLY A 45 -9.61 0.77 -18.65
N VAL A 46 -9.88 2.03 -19.00
CA VAL A 46 -8.96 2.86 -19.79
C VAL A 46 -7.71 3.22 -18.99
N ARG A 47 -7.88 3.43 -17.67
CA ARG A 47 -6.83 3.76 -16.70
C ARG A 47 -5.59 2.83 -16.76
N ARG A 48 -5.76 1.56 -17.13
CA ARG A 48 -4.66 0.57 -17.25
C ARG A 48 -3.60 0.91 -18.31
N HIS A 49 -3.94 1.73 -19.29
CA HIS A 49 -2.98 2.24 -20.28
C HIS A 49 -2.00 3.26 -19.67
N PHE A 50 -2.42 3.91 -18.57
CA PHE A 50 -1.66 4.93 -17.87
C PHE A 50 -0.94 4.33 -16.66
N HIS A 51 -1.65 3.52 -15.87
CA HIS A 51 -1.13 2.73 -14.75
C HIS A 51 -2.00 1.49 -14.48
N ASP A 52 -1.39 0.33 -14.22
CA ASP A 52 -2.08 -0.96 -14.09
C ASP A 52 -3.04 -0.98 -12.89
N ASP A 53 -2.52 -0.77 -11.68
CA ASP A 53 -3.27 -0.43 -10.47
C ASP A 53 -2.33 0.22 -9.44
N ILE A 54 -2.87 1.09 -8.56
CA ILE A 54 -2.11 1.71 -7.47
C ILE A 54 -2.84 1.39 -6.16
N THR A 55 -2.20 0.59 -5.33
CA THR A 55 -2.66 0.26 -3.97
C THR A 55 -1.61 0.69 -2.97
N VAL A 56 -2.02 1.37 -1.91
CA VAL A 56 -1.13 1.80 -0.83
C VAL A 56 -1.68 1.28 0.49
N VAL A 57 -0.83 0.58 1.23
CA VAL A 57 -1.09 0.15 2.61
C VAL A 57 -0.02 0.77 3.50
N VAL A 58 -0.42 1.41 4.60
CA VAL A 58 0.49 1.99 5.59
C VAL A 58 0.22 1.34 6.93
N VAL A 59 1.22 0.67 7.49
CA VAL A 59 1.16 0.03 8.80
C VAL A 59 2.06 0.79 9.76
N PHE A 60 1.50 1.29 10.86
CA PHE A 60 2.27 1.88 11.95
C PHE A 60 2.41 0.86 13.07
N LEU A 61 3.66 0.52 13.38
CA LEU A 61 3.97 -0.41 14.47
C LEU A 61 4.46 0.38 15.67
N ASP A 62 3.90 0.09 16.83
CA ASP A 62 4.35 0.65 18.09
C ASP A 62 5.30 -0.34 18.76
N SER A 63 6.60 -0.06 18.70
CA SER A 63 7.66 -0.89 19.26
C SER A 63 7.51 -1.10 20.77
N ASN A 64 6.93 -0.13 21.50
CA ASN A 64 6.71 -0.25 22.94
C ASN A 64 5.59 -1.24 23.23
N LEU A 65 4.53 -1.24 22.41
CA LEU A 65 3.45 -2.20 22.56
C LEU A 65 3.86 -3.59 22.10
N VAL A 66 4.64 -3.69 21.03
CA VAL A 66 5.20 -4.96 20.55
C VAL A 66 6.11 -5.59 21.59
N SER A 67 6.98 -4.79 22.24
CA SER A 67 7.88 -5.27 23.30
C SER A 67 7.15 -5.72 24.57
N ARG A 68 5.99 -5.12 24.87
CA ARG A 68 5.14 -5.54 26.01
C ARG A 68 4.31 -6.78 25.67
N ALA A 69 3.80 -6.87 24.44
CA ALA A 69 3.03 -8.00 23.97
C ALA A 69 3.89 -9.26 23.79
N SER A 70 5.18 -9.13 23.47
CA SER A 70 6.13 -10.24 23.40
C SER A 70 6.48 -10.84 24.77
N SER A 71 6.20 -10.13 25.86
CA SER A 71 6.29 -10.66 27.24
C SER A 71 5.09 -11.54 27.60
N ALA A 72 3.92 -11.31 26.98
CA ALA A 72 2.83 -12.26 26.97
C ALA A 72 3.13 -13.36 25.93
N ARG A 73 2.77 -14.62 26.19
CA ARG A 73 3.04 -15.77 25.30
C ARG A 73 2.21 -15.72 24.00
N GLY A 74 2.34 -14.66 23.20
CA GLY A 74 1.78 -14.54 21.87
C GLY A 74 2.73 -15.11 20.80
N PRO A 75 2.25 -15.33 19.57
CA PRO A 75 3.09 -15.82 18.48
C PRO A 75 4.16 -14.79 18.11
N THR A 76 5.40 -15.25 17.92
CA THR A 76 6.53 -14.42 17.48
C THR A 76 6.28 -13.91 16.06
N LEU A 77 6.23 -12.59 15.89
CA LEU A 77 6.15 -11.93 14.58
C LEU A 77 7.53 -11.40 14.18
N SER A 78 8.00 -11.70 12.96
CA SER A 78 9.24 -11.14 12.42
C SER A 78 8.97 -10.36 11.14
N LEU A 79 9.62 -9.20 11.01
CA LEU A 79 9.55 -8.36 9.82
C LEU A 79 10.95 -8.27 9.23
N ARG A 80 11.16 -8.96 8.10
CA ARG A 80 12.40 -8.85 7.34
C ARG A 80 12.16 -7.89 6.18
N GLY A 81 12.83 -6.74 6.18
CA GLY A 81 12.75 -5.78 5.07
C GLY A 81 13.34 -6.42 3.80
N GLY A 82 12.50 -6.73 2.82
CA GLY A 82 12.91 -7.27 1.52
C GLY A 82 12.17 -6.55 0.40
N GLY A 83 12.91 -6.04 -0.60
CA GLY A 83 12.32 -5.52 -1.83
C GLY A 83 11.55 -6.63 -2.52
N VAL A 84 10.23 -6.50 -2.62
CA VAL A 84 9.37 -7.54 -3.19
C VAL A 84 9.52 -7.48 -4.72
N ASN A 85 10.27 -8.43 -5.30
CA ASN A 85 10.15 -8.74 -6.72
C ASN A 85 8.90 -9.60 -6.90
N ILE A 86 7.75 -8.93 -7.06
CA ILE A 86 6.50 -9.61 -7.41
C ILE A 86 6.59 -9.92 -8.92
N SER A 87 6.76 -11.21 -9.25
CA SER A 87 6.61 -11.66 -10.63
C SER A 87 5.18 -11.36 -11.10
N ALA A 88 5.04 -10.84 -12.32
CA ALA A 88 3.80 -10.28 -12.89
C ALA A 88 2.61 -11.26 -13.02
N LYS A 89 2.69 -12.47 -12.45
CA LYS A 89 1.67 -13.53 -12.57
C LYS A 89 1.08 -14.01 -11.23
N THR A 90 1.43 -13.41 -10.10
CA THR A 90 0.85 -13.84 -8.82
C THR A 90 -0.55 -13.25 -8.62
N LEU A 91 -1.57 -14.05 -8.89
CA LEU A 91 -2.96 -13.75 -8.52
C LEU A 91 -3.12 -13.79 -6.99
N ALA A 92 -3.93 -12.88 -6.46
CA ALA A 92 -4.25 -12.84 -5.03
C ALA A 92 -4.98 -14.13 -4.60
N PRO A 93 -4.76 -14.64 -3.38
CA PRO A 93 -5.53 -15.77 -2.87
C PRO A 93 -6.98 -15.32 -2.67
N CYS A 94 -7.90 -15.89 -3.44
CA CYS A 94 -9.33 -15.72 -3.21
C CYS A 94 -9.68 -16.34 -1.86
N ALA A 95 -10.18 -15.54 -0.92
CA ALA A 95 -10.79 -16.06 0.30
C ALA A 95 -12.08 -16.79 -0.08
N VAL A 96 -12.12 -18.10 0.16
CA VAL A 96 -13.36 -18.88 0.13
C VAL A 96 -14.19 -18.52 1.38
N PRO A 97 -15.47 -18.15 1.24
CA PRO A 97 -16.33 -18.07 2.41
C PRO A 97 -16.56 -19.50 2.91
N VAL A 98 -16.27 -19.75 4.19
CA VAL A 98 -16.72 -20.97 4.85
C VAL A 98 -18.19 -20.77 5.20
N ASP A 99 -19.06 -21.46 4.49
CA ASP A 99 -20.48 -21.53 4.85
C ASP A 99 -20.61 -22.30 6.17
N GLY A 100 -21.14 -21.61 7.18
CA GLY A 100 -21.51 -22.23 8.44
C GLY A 100 -22.82 -22.99 8.28
N ASN A 101 -22.80 -24.29 8.59
CA ASN A 101 -24.01 -25.02 8.96
C ASN A 101 -23.71 -26.22 9.86
N SER A 102 -24.04 -26.08 11.14
CA SER A 102 -24.83 -27.00 12.00
C SER A 102 -24.52 -26.71 13.47
#